data_AF-A0A931U651-F1
#
_entry.id   AF-A0A931U651-F1
#
_cell.length_a   1.000
_cell.length_b   1.000
_cell.length_c   1.000
_cell.angle_alpha   90.00
_cell.angle_beta   90.00
_cell.angle_gamma   90.00
#
_symmetry.space_group_name_H-M   'P 1'
#
loop_
_entity.id
_entity.type
_entity.pdbx_description
1 polymer ?
#
loop_
_entity_poly.entity_id
_entity_poly.type
_entity_poly.pdbx_seq_one_letter_code
_entity_poly.pdbx_strand_id
1 'polypeptide(L)'
;TAVDDLLPSEETGADMLGTVEFNSACFYRYANVDLDQLARNLGGDTELAGATLEAYLRAAVSAVPTGKQNSMAAQNPPSFVFAVAREAGLWSLANAFAKPVWVGQSGDLVQQSIARLDEYWGRLTRMYGQGGIAGTWVCGLEDDGLAHLKGAKVDSIEELVQGVAKAVKFDGDGDGRKQ
;
A
#
# COMPACT_ATOMS: atom_id res chain seq x y z
N THR A 1 -30.00 8.48 -13.98
CA THR A 1 -31.33 8.14 -14.53
C THR A 1 -31.12 7.30 -15.76
N ALA A 2 -31.98 6.32 -16.03
CA ALA A 2 -32.02 5.62 -17.31
C ALA A 2 -33.22 6.16 -18.11
N VAL A 3 -33.01 6.41 -19.40
CA VAL A 3 -34.05 6.87 -20.32
C VAL A 3 -34.49 5.66 -21.13
N ASP A 4 -35.80 5.47 -21.28
CA ASP A 4 -36.36 4.43 -22.14
C ASP A 4 -36.44 4.97 -23.57
N ASP A 5 -35.71 4.32 -24.49
CA ASP A 5 -35.62 4.73 -25.89
C ASP A 5 -36.90 4.45 -26.71
N LEU A 6 -37.92 3.79 -26.12
CA LEU A 6 -39.16 3.40 -26.82
C LEU A 6 -40.38 4.28 -26.51
N LEU A 7 -40.23 5.39 -25.77
CA LEU A 7 -41.36 6.26 -25.42
C LEU A 7 -41.77 7.20 -26.60
N PRO A 8 -43.07 7.42 -26.85
CA PRO A 8 -43.55 8.46 -27.76
C PRO A 8 -43.03 9.84 -27.36
N SER A 9 -42.81 10.72 -28.34
CA SER A 9 -42.10 12.01 -28.20
C SER A 9 -42.68 13.04 -27.21
N GLU A 10 -43.76 12.73 -26.50
CA GLU A 10 -44.44 13.60 -25.54
C GLU A 10 -44.37 13.13 -24.08
N GLU A 11 -43.81 11.95 -23.78
CA GLU A 11 -43.56 11.50 -22.39
C GLU A 11 -42.07 11.27 -22.13
N THR A 12 -41.36 12.31 -21.70
CA THR A 12 -40.01 12.17 -21.12
C THR A 12 -40.12 11.70 -19.66
N GLY A 13 -40.45 10.43 -19.45
CA GLY A 13 -40.50 9.80 -18.13
C GLY A 13 -39.15 9.18 -17.75
N ALA A 14 -38.46 9.73 -16.74
CA ALA A 14 -37.34 9.04 -16.11
C ALA A 14 -37.89 7.95 -15.17
N ASP A 15 -37.84 6.68 -15.60
CA ASP A 15 -38.45 5.56 -14.87
C ASP A 15 -37.62 5.07 -13.66
N MET A 16 -36.35 5.49 -13.54
CA MET A 16 -35.50 5.16 -12.39
C MET A 16 -34.61 6.32 -11.90
N LEU A 17 -34.84 6.74 -10.65
CA LEU A 17 -33.89 7.50 -9.83
C LEU A 17 -33.04 6.52 -8.99
N GLY A 18 -31.93 6.08 -9.57
CA GLY A 18 -30.87 5.41 -8.79
C GLY A 18 -30.01 6.46 -8.08
N THR A 19 -29.96 6.43 -6.75
CA THR A 19 -28.94 7.18 -5.99
C THR A 19 -27.70 6.32 -5.88
N VAL A 20 -26.57 6.79 -6.43
CA VAL A 20 -25.28 6.13 -6.27
C VAL A 20 -24.41 7.01 -5.38
N GLU A 21 -24.13 6.53 -4.19
CA GLU A 21 -23.16 7.17 -3.31
C GLU A 21 -21.77 7.07 -3.92
N PHE A 22 -21.08 8.21 -3.99
CA PHE A 22 -19.69 8.34 -4.44
C PHE A 22 -18.86 8.90 -3.29
N ASN A 23 -17.68 8.32 -3.05
CA ASN A 23 -16.74 8.77 -2.04
C ASN A 23 -15.34 8.89 -2.67
N SER A 24 -14.69 10.04 -2.45
CA SER A 24 -13.28 10.26 -2.76
C SER A 24 -12.48 10.14 -1.46
N ALA A 25 -12.19 8.91 -1.05
CA ALA A 25 -11.52 8.60 0.21
C ALA A 25 -10.03 8.33 0.03
N CYS A 26 -9.24 8.68 1.05
CA CYS A 26 -7.85 8.23 1.18
C CYS A 26 -7.83 6.86 1.88
N PHE A 27 -7.26 5.84 1.22
CA PHE A 27 -7.19 4.48 1.75
C PHE A 27 -5.77 4.11 2.19
N TYR A 28 -5.67 3.52 3.38
CA TYR A 28 -4.45 2.85 3.85
C TYR A 28 -4.52 1.35 3.53
N ARG A 29 -3.58 0.87 2.71
CA ARG A 29 -3.41 -0.56 2.39
C ARG A 29 -2.18 -1.09 3.11
N TYR A 30 -2.29 -2.30 3.65
CA TYR A 30 -1.22 -2.96 4.39
C TYR A 30 -1.12 -4.43 4.02
N ALA A 31 0.10 -4.90 3.84
CA ALA A 31 0.40 -6.31 3.64
C ALA A 31 1.78 -6.62 4.22
N ASN A 32 2.00 -7.89 4.56
CA ASN A 32 3.30 -8.40 4.97
C ASN A 32 3.60 -9.67 4.17
N VAL A 33 4.89 -9.91 3.95
CA VAL A 33 5.39 -11.14 3.35
C VAL A 33 6.34 -11.79 4.34
N ASP A 34 6.02 -13.02 4.75
CA ASP A 34 6.95 -13.88 5.48
C ASP A 34 7.89 -14.53 4.45
N LEU A 35 9.15 -14.13 4.47
CA LEU A 35 10.13 -14.52 3.46
C LEU A 35 10.56 -15.97 3.60
N ASP A 36 10.67 -16.48 4.83
CA ASP A 36 11.02 -17.86 5.09
C ASP A 36 9.89 -18.78 4.66
N GLN A 37 8.64 -18.42 5.00
CA GLN A 37 7.48 -19.17 4.54
C GLN A 37 7.33 -19.11 3.01
N LEU A 38 7.62 -17.97 2.39
CA LEU A 38 7.63 -17.84 0.93
C LEU A 38 8.67 -18.78 0.30
N ALA A 39 9.91 -18.77 0.78
CA ALA A 39 10.95 -19.67 0.31
C ALA A 39 10.59 -21.14 0.51
N ARG A 40 10.06 -21.52 1.69
CA ARG A 40 9.59 -22.89 1.96
C ARG A 40 8.49 -23.32 0.99
N ASN A 41 7.52 -22.44 0.70
CA ASN A 41 6.45 -22.73 -0.24
C ASN A 41 6.96 -22.90 -1.69
N LEU A 42 8.10 -22.30 -2.01
CA LEU A 42 8.78 -22.40 -3.30
C LEU A 42 9.90 -23.46 -3.29
N GLY A 43 9.83 -24.43 -2.37
CA GLY A 43 10.76 -25.56 -2.33
C GLY A 43 12.17 -25.22 -1.85
N GLY A 44 12.34 -24.09 -1.16
CA GLY A 44 13.65 -23.58 -0.71
C GLY A 44 14.42 -22.81 -1.78
N ASP A 45 13.81 -22.53 -2.93
CA ASP A 45 14.44 -21.74 -4.00
C ASP A 45 14.44 -20.25 -3.64
N THR A 46 15.57 -19.79 -3.11
CA THR A 46 15.75 -18.38 -2.67
C THR A 46 15.80 -17.40 -3.84
N GLU A 47 16.23 -17.82 -5.03
CA GLU A 47 16.26 -16.96 -6.22
C GLU A 47 14.83 -16.74 -6.72
N LEU A 48 14.05 -17.82 -6.83
CA LEU A 48 12.63 -17.75 -7.17
C LEU A 48 11.83 -16.98 -6.11
N ALA A 49 12.15 -17.13 -4.83
CA ALA A 49 11.52 -16.37 -3.75
C ALA A 49 11.80 -14.87 -3.86
N GLY A 50 13.04 -14.48 -4.18
CA GLY A 50 13.42 -13.09 -4.44
C GLY A 50 12.65 -12.50 -5.63
N ALA A 51 12.64 -13.20 -6.76
CA ALA A 51 11.91 -12.78 -7.95
C ALA A 51 10.39 -12.68 -7.69
N THR A 52 9.83 -13.61 -6.90
CA THR A 52 8.43 -13.60 -6.50
C THR A 52 8.10 -12.40 -5.61
N LEU A 53 8.97 -12.06 -4.67
CA LEU A 53 8.80 -10.89 -3.81
C LEU A 53 8.79 -9.60 -4.64
N GLU A 54 9.74 -9.43 -5.57
CA GLU A 54 9.77 -8.27 -6.46
C GLU A 54 8.50 -8.15 -7.31
N ALA A 55 8.08 -9.26 -7.92
CA ALA A 55 6.84 -9.30 -8.71
C ALA A 55 5.62 -8.96 -7.85
N TYR A 56 5.56 -9.48 -6.62
CA TYR A 56 4.50 -9.18 -5.67
C TYR A 56 4.44 -7.70 -5.32
N LEU A 57 5.58 -7.07 -4.98
CA LEU A 57 5.62 -5.64 -4.62
C LEU A 57 5.11 -4.76 -5.78
N ARG A 58 5.55 -5.04 -7.01
CA ARG A 58 5.09 -4.35 -8.23
C ARG A 58 3.60 -4.53 -8.47
N ALA A 59 3.11 -5.76 -8.30
CA ALA A 59 1.70 -6.09 -8.44
C ALA A 59 0.86 -5.42 -7.35
N ALA A 60 1.31 -5.38 -6.11
CA ALA A 60 0.59 -4.77 -4.99
C ALA A 60 0.39 -3.25 -5.18
N VAL A 61 1.40 -2.56 -5.72
CA VAL A 61 1.31 -1.14 -6.08
C VAL A 61 0.34 -0.93 -7.24
N SER A 62 0.48 -1.72 -8.30
CA SER A 62 -0.32 -1.60 -9.53
C SER A 62 -1.75 -2.14 -9.41
N ALA A 63 -2.03 -2.96 -8.40
CA ALA A 63 -3.34 -3.55 -8.21
C ALA A 63 -4.38 -2.48 -7.87
N VAL A 64 -5.30 -2.26 -8.80
CA VAL A 64 -6.49 -1.41 -8.63
C VAL A 64 -7.67 -2.32 -8.29
N PRO A 65 -8.39 -2.10 -7.17
CA PRO A 65 -9.61 -2.83 -6.87
C PRO A 65 -10.65 -2.69 -8.00
N THR A 66 -11.23 -3.81 -8.44
CA THR A 66 -12.12 -3.88 -9.62
C THR A 66 -13.55 -3.40 -9.38
N GLY A 67 -13.88 -2.91 -8.17
CA GLY A 67 -15.23 -2.48 -7.81
C GLY A 67 -15.69 -1.24 -8.58
N LYS A 68 -16.81 -1.35 -9.31
CA LYS A 68 -17.48 -0.26 -10.05
C LYS A 68 -16.61 0.50 -11.09
N GLN A 69 -15.57 -0.15 -11.61
CA GLN A 69 -14.65 0.44 -12.60
C GLN A 69 -15.34 0.97 -13.86
N ASN A 70 -16.36 0.27 -14.36
CA ASN A 70 -17.05 0.60 -15.62
C ASN A 70 -17.87 1.91 -15.58
N SER A 71 -18.09 2.51 -14.40
CA SER A 71 -18.93 3.71 -14.26
C SER A 71 -18.20 4.91 -13.64
N MET A 72 -17.00 4.73 -13.08
CA MET A 72 -16.33 5.74 -12.24
C MET A 72 -14.82 5.93 -12.52
N ALA A 73 -14.20 5.12 -13.39
CA ALA A 73 -12.79 5.22 -13.79
C ALA A 73 -11.78 5.37 -12.61
N ALA A 74 -11.99 4.62 -11.51
CA ALA A 74 -11.19 4.71 -10.29
C ALA A 74 -9.86 3.94 -10.41
N GLN A 75 -9.03 4.25 -11.40
CA GLN A 75 -7.70 3.68 -11.61
C GLN A 75 -6.61 4.60 -11.06
N ASN A 76 -6.62 4.82 -9.74
CA ASN A 76 -5.67 5.72 -9.09
C ASN A 76 -4.48 4.93 -8.54
N PRO A 77 -3.24 5.16 -9.02
CA PRO A 77 -2.03 4.66 -8.37
C PRO A 77 -1.93 5.20 -6.93
N PRO A 78 -1.17 4.52 -6.04
CA PRO A 78 -0.94 5.04 -4.69
C PRO A 78 -0.22 6.39 -4.72
N SER A 79 -0.69 7.35 -3.93
CA SER A 79 0.01 8.62 -3.73
C SER A 79 1.28 8.49 -2.87
N PHE A 80 1.40 7.43 -2.08
CA PHE A 80 2.52 7.15 -1.19
C PHE A 80 2.67 5.65 -0.96
N VAL A 81 3.91 5.14 -1.03
CA VAL A 81 4.27 3.75 -0.75
C VAL A 81 5.37 3.73 0.29
N PHE A 82 5.18 2.87 1.29
CA PHE A 82 6.12 2.67 2.39
C PHE A 82 6.43 1.19 2.55
N ALA A 83 7.71 0.83 2.47
CA ALA A 83 8.20 -0.51 2.72
C ALA A 83 9.23 -0.52 3.85
N VAL A 84 9.19 -1.57 4.67
CA VAL A 84 10.17 -1.84 5.72
C VAL A 84 10.55 -3.31 5.63
N ALA A 85 11.85 -3.59 5.54
CA ALA A 85 12.38 -4.94 5.70
C ALA A 85 12.75 -5.14 7.18
N ARG A 86 12.26 -6.21 7.81
CA ARG A 86 12.50 -6.50 9.22
C ARG A 86 12.85 -7.96 9.42
N GLU A 87 13.74 -8.22 10.36
CA GLU A 87 14.14 -9.58 10.79
C GLU A 87 13.00 -10.28 11.53
N ALA A 88 12.20 -9.54 12.31
CA ALA A 88 11.08 -10.09 13.05
C ALA A 88 10.00 -9.05 13.35
N GLY A 89 8.77 -9.55 13.51
CA GLY A 89 7.62 -8.79 13.97
C GLY A 89 6.94 -7.97 12.87
N LEU A 90 5.62 -7.91 12.95
CA LEU A 90 4.76 -7.23 11.99
C LEU A 90 4.18 -5.97 12.62
N TRP A 91 4.43 -4.82 12.00
CA TRP A 91 3.92 -3.54 12.47
C TRP A 91 2.94 -2.96 11.45
N SER A 92 1.65 -3.03 11.79
CA SER A 92 0.64 -2.25 11.08
C SER A 92 0.64 -0.82 11.60
N LEU A 93 0.58 0.13 10.68
CA LEU A 93 0.49 1.56 10.99
C LEU A 93 -0.96 2.05 11.02
N ALA A 94 -1.95 1.16 11.00
CA ALA A 94 -3.37 1.52 11.05
C ALA A 94 -3.72 2.43 12.24
N ASN A 95 -3.03 2.27 13.38
CA ASN A 95 -3.22 3.10 14.56
C ASN A 95 -2.77 4.57 14.38
N ALA A 96 -2.02 4.90 13.32
CA ALA A 96 -1.79 6.28 12.91
C ALA A 96 -3.10 7.03 12.62
N PHE A 97 -4.14 6.28 12.23
CA PHE A 97 -5.45 6.77 11.81
C PHE A 97 -6.56 6.44 12.82
N ALA A 98 -6.23 5.87 13.99
CA ALA A 98 -7.21 5.56 15.04
C ALA A 98 -8.00 6.81 15.47
N LYS A 99 -7.33 7.97 15.51
CA LYS A 99 -7.99 9.27 15.46
C LYS A 99 -8.17 9.66 13.99
N PRO A 100 -9.41 9.86 13.49
CA PRO A 100 -9.65 10.21 12.11
C PRO A 100 -8.83 11.41 11.65
N VAL A 101 -8.35 11.34 10.41
CA VAL A 101 -7.66 12.45 9.77
C VAL A 101 -8.70 13.49 9.36
N TRP A 102 -8.54 14.72 9.84
CA TRP A 102 -9.45 15.82 9.57
C TRP A 102 -8.65 17.01 9.04
N VAL A 103 -9.08 17.53 7.89
CA VAL A 103 -8.36 18.58 7.15
C VAL A 103 -9.19 19.85 6.93
N GLY A 104 -10.35 19.95 7.60
CA GLY A 104 -11.28 21.06 7.41
C GLY A 104 -11.83 21.10 5.97
N GLN A 105 -12.15 22.30 5.49
CA GLN A 105 -12.81 22.48 4.18
C GLN A 105 -11.84 22.54 2.99
N SER A 106 -10.55 22.75 3.19
CA SER A 106 -9.60 23.02 2.10
C SER A 106 -8.22 22.39 2.31
N GLY A 107 -8.07 21.53 3.31
CA GLY A 107 -6.80 20.86 3.54
C GLY A 107 -6.66 19.57 2.74
N ASP A 108 -5.41 19.16 2.56
CA ASP A 108 -5.07 17.96 1.81
C ASP A 108 -5.15 16.70 2.69
N LEU A 109 -6.15 15.85 2.41
CA LEU A 109 -6.36 14.61 3.15
C LEU A 109 -5.20 13.63 2.98
N VAL A 110 -4.59 13.56 1.79
CA VAL A 110 -3.50 12.65 1.48
C VAL A 110 -2.25 13.11 2.23
N GLN A 111 -1.85 14.38 2.07
CA GLN A 111 -0.68 14.95 2.73
C GLN A 111 -0.78 14.84 4.25
N GLN A 112 -1.95 15.16 4.84
CA GLN A 112 -2.15 15.05 6.28
C GLN A 112 -2.12 13.59 6.77
N SER A 113 -2.58 12.64 5.95
CA SER A 113 -2.51 11.21 6.26
C SER A 113 -1.07 10.70 6.23
N ILE A 114 -0.26 11.11 5.25
CA ILE A 114 1.17 10.80 5.17
C ILE A 114 1.90 11.34 6.41
N ALA A 115 1.64 12.59 6.79
CA ALA A 115 2.24 13.20 7.98
C ALA A 115 1.87 12.45 9.29
N ARG A 116 0.62 12.00 9.43
CA ARG A 116 0.19 11.19 10.59
C ARG A 116 0.87 9.83 10.64
N LEU A 117 1.05 9.19 9.48
CA LEU A 117 1.76 7.92 9.36
C LEU A 117 3.24 8.08 9.73
N ASP A 118 3.90 9.13 9.24
CA ASP A 118 5.29 9.46 9.57
C ASP A 118 5.49 9.71 11.07
N GLU A 119 4.61 10.50 11.70
CA GLU A 119 4.67 10.74 13.15
C GLU A 119 4.38 9.48 13.98
N TYR A 120 3.49 8.61 13.51
CA TYR A 120 3.26 7.32 14.16
C TYR A 120 4.49 6.43 14.04
N TRP A 121 5.14 6.37 12.88
CA TRP A 121 6.40 5.66 12.66
C TRP A 121 7.51 6.16 13.59
N GLY A 122 7.68 7.48 13.71
CA GLY A 122 8.65 8.10 14.60
C GLY A 122 8.44 7.73 16.08
N ARG A 123 7.19 7.71 16.55
CA ARG A 123 6.85 7.26 17.91
C ARG A 123 7.12 5.78 18.10
N LEU A 124 6.77 4.96 17.11
CA LEU A 124 6.86 3.51 17.19
C LEU A 124 8.33 3.06 17.22
N THR A 125 9.16 3.58 16.33
CA THR A 125 10.61 3.31 16.31
C THR A 125 11.33 3.88 17.53
N ARG A 126 10.86 4.99 18.11
CA ARG A 126 11.38 5.51 19.39
C ARG A 126 11.05 4.59 20.56
N MET A 127 9.82 4.05 20.62
CA MET A 127 9.36 3.22 21.73
C MET A 127 9.95 1.81 21.69
N TYR A 128 9.94 1.17 20.51
CA TYR A 128 10.36 -0.22 20.35
C TYR A 128 11.80 -0.37 19.86
N GLY A 129 12.47 0.73 19.52
CA GLY A 129 13.78 0.72 18.91
C GLY A 129 13.75 0.41 17.42
N GLN A 130 14.93 0.51 16.79
CA GLN A 130 15.14 0.22 15.37
C GLN A 130 15.89 -1.11 15.15
N GLY A 131 16.13 -1.88 16.21
CA GLY A 131 16.75 -3.20 16.13
C GLY A 131 15.94 -4.14 15.24
N GLY A 132 16.62 -4.87 14.36
CA GLY A 132 16.00 -5.79 13.41
C GLY A 132 15.28 -5.12 12.24
N ILE A 133 15.43 -3.80 12.02
CA ILE A 133 15.03 -3.15 10.77
C ILE A 133 16.22 -3.21 9.81
N ALA A 134 16.10 -4.04 8.76
CA ALA A 134 17.12 -4.19 7.73
C ALA A 134 17.13 -3.01 6.74
N GLY A 135 15.98 -2.35 6.58
CA GLY A 135 15.89 -1.11 5.81
C GLY A 135 14.48 -0.55 5.74
N THR A 136 14.36 0.67 5.25
CA THR A 136 13.15 1.49 5.21
C THR A 136 13.18 2.30 3.93
N TRP A 137 12.11 2.27 3.14
CA TRP A 137 12.02 2.97 1.85
C TRP A 137 10.64 3.61 1.69
N VAL A 138 10.62 4.87 1.24
CA VAL A 138 9.40 5.60 0.92
C VAL A 138 9.49 6.28 -0.43
N CYS A 139 8.40 6.28 -1.18
CA CYS A 139 8.23 7.14 -2.35
C CYS A 139 6.80 7.66 -2.40
N GLY A 140 6.63 8.91 -2.80
CA GLY A 140 5.33 9.55 -2.91
C GLY A 140 5.29 10.53 -4.08
N LEU A 141 4.10 10.96 -4.45
CA LEU A 141 3.90 11.99 -5.48
C LEU A 141 4.23 13.40 -4.97
N GLU A 142 4.13 13.59 -3.66
CA GLU A 142 4.43 14.82 -2.94
C GLU A 142 5.64 14.60 -2.05
N ASP A 143 6.52 15.59 -2.00
CA ASP A 143 7.91 15.44 -1.58
C ASP A 143 8.26 16.18 -0.28
N ASP A 144 7.25 16.80 0.31
CA ASP A 144 7.37 17.79 1.36
C ASP A 144 6.71 17.32 2.67
N GLY A 145 7.46 17.44 3.77
CA GLY A 145 6.91 17.35 5.13
C GLY A 145 7.22 16.09 5.94
N LEU A 146 7.95 15.10 5.41
CA LEU A 146 8.40 13.95 6.21
C LEU A 146 9.49 14.36 7.22
N ALA A 147 9.28 14.05 8.49
CA ALA A 147 10.22 14.28 9.58
C ALA A 147 11.02 13.01 9.92
N HIS A 148 10.35 11.87 10.06
CA HIS A 148 10.97 10.62 10.55
C HIS A 148 11.40 9.68 9.41
N LEU A 149 10.72 9.73 8.26
CA LEU A 149 10.98 8.93 7.07
C LEU A 149 11.83 9.65 6.02
N LYS A 150 12.27 10.89 6.27
CA LYS A 150 13.03 11.70 5.30
C LYS A 150 14.27 10.98 4.76
N GLY A 151 14.99 10.25 5.61
CA GLY A 151 16.20 9.52 5.23
C GLY A 151 15.95 8.22 4.46
N ALA A 152 14.69 7.78 4.37
CA ALA A 152 14.28 6.57 3.66
C ALA A 152 13.73 6.87 2.25
N LYS A 153 13.76 8.12 1.81
CA LYS A 153 13.17 8.52 0.54
C LYS A 153 13.97 7.98 -0.65
N VAL A 154 13.25 7.46 -1.63
CA VAL A 154 13.74 7.05 -2.95
C VAL A 154 12.88 7.68 -4.04
N ASP A 155 13.42 7.78 -5.27
CA ASP A 155 12.80 8.59 -6.33
C ASP A 155 11.70 7.83 -7.08
N SER A 156 11.64 6.50 -6.95
CA SER A 156 10.68 5.68 -7.69
C SER A 156 10.30 4.38 -6.99
N ILE A 157 9.18 3.80 -7.43
CA ILE A 157 8.75 2.45 -7.04
C ILE A 157 9.82 1.41 -7.40
N GLU A 158 10.53 1.60 -8.51
CA GLU A 158 11.62 0.71 -8.92
C GLU A 158 12.75 0.69 -7.89
N GLU A 159 13.22 1.87 -7.48
CA GLU A 159 14.27 1.99 -6.46
C GLU A 159 13.82 1.44 -5.11
N LEU A 160 12.55 1.63 -4.75
CA LEU A 160 11.96 1.05 -3.54
C LEU A 160 12.01 -0.48 -3.60
N VAL A 161 11.55 -1.09 -4.70
CA VAL A 161 11.55 -2.55 -4.89
C VAL A 161 12.98 -3.10 -4.85
N GLN A 162 13.91 -2.48 -5.56
CA GLN A 162 15.32 -2.89 -5.57
C GLN A 162 15.97 -2.74 -4.19
N GLY A 163 15.61 -1.68 -3.46
CA GLY A 163 16.07 -1.45 -2.09
C GLY A 163 15.64 -2.58 -1.16
N VAL A 164 14.36 -2.95 -1.21
CA VAL A 164 13.81 -4.07 -0.45
C VAL A 164 14.50 -5.38 -0.85
N ALA A 165 14.59 -5.69 -2.14
CA ALA A 165 15.18 -6.93 -2.65
C ALA A 165 16.65 -7.12 -2.22
N LYS A 166 17.43 -6.04 -2.11
CA LYS A 166 18.82 -6.08 -1.65
C LYS A 166 18.97 -6.28 -0.13
N ALA A 167 17.98 -5.86 0.64
CA ALA A 167 18.03 -5.89 2.10
C ALA A 167 17.49 -7.19 2.69
N VAL A 168 16.60 -7.88 1.96
CA VAL A 168 16.03 -9.14 2.40
C VAL A 168 17.05 -10.28 2.29
N LYS A 169 16.99 -11.20 3.26
CA LYS A 169 17.77 -12.43 3.28
C LYS A 169 16.78 -13.58 3.42
N PHE A 170 17.04 -14.67 2.70
CA PHE A 170 16.32 -15.92 2.87
C PHE A 170 17.24 -16.84 3.67
N ASP A 171 16.77 -17.29 4.83
CA ASP A 171 17.49 -18.32 5.56
C ASP A 171 17.26 -19.65 4.83
N GLY A 172 18.20 -19.97 3.95
CA GLY A 172 18.23 -21.22 3.22
C GLY A 172 18.55 -22.36 4.18
N ASP A 173 17.54 -22.92 4.82
CA ASP A 173 17.75 -24.13 5.61
C ASP A 173 17.79 -25.34 4.67
N GLY A 174 19.01 -25.67 4.26
CA GLY A 174 19.38 -27.01 3.84
C GLY A 174 19.39 -27.93 5.06
N ASP A 175 18.22 -28.43 5.48
CA ASP A 175 18.13 -29.53 6.45
C ASP A 175 17.51 -30.78 5.78
N GLY A 176 18.36 -31.51 5.06
CA GLY A 176 19.04 -32.62 5.69
C GLY A 176 18.26 -33.49 6.67
N ARG A 177 17.02 -33.93 6.36
CA ARG A 177 16.44 -35.09 7.07
C ARG A 177 17.26 -36.36 6.80
N LYS A 178 18.31 -36.53 7.60
CA LYS A 178 18.86 -37.82 8.00
C LYS A 178 18.12 -38.27 9.26
N GLN A 179 17.71 -39.53 9.19
CA GLN A 179 17.03 -40.39 10.16
C GLN A 179 15.51 -40.27 10.20
#